data_AF-A0A2T1N4W2-F1
#
_entry.id   AF-A0A2T1N4W2-F1
#
_cell.length_a   1.000
_cell.length_b   1.000
_cell.length_c   1.000
_cell.angle_alpha   90.00
_cell.angle_beta   90.00
_cell.angle_gamma   90.00
#
_symmetry.space_group_name_H-M   'P 1'
#
loop_
_entity.id
_entity.type
_entity.pdbx_description
1 polymer ?
#
loop_
_entity_poly.entity_id
_entity_poly.type
_entity_poly.pdbx_seq_one_letter_code
_entity_poly.pdbx_strand_id
1 'polypeptide(L)'
;MKKIKLIIFLLFPLLIFGQKINYEEYQRESFIKAEKALKNSNGLEALHYFHTVCILDVKSDIEIKAKAKIDSLLPIYQKKELEKWKGTWKLKQIKTNRFDYEKIIITEKEISFYKKEKDTTYSRNETIEHKKYDPNDLIVDIHSVEFKNKEIWEFSLKEKNNELRLFPNLKTQSDGTTWILLDERSMIRNKDDREKALAEEIRTYYTKIK
;
A
#
# COMPACT_ATOMS: atom_id res chain seq x y z
N MET A 1 64.08 -8.27 -23.08
CA MET A 1 63.76 -7.20 -22.10
C MET A 1 62.71 -6.27 -22.68
N LYS A 2 61.68 -5.98 -21.87
CA LYS A 2 60.73 -4.85 -21.96
C LYS A 2 59.71 -4.90 -23.09
N LYS A 3 58.46 -4.57 -22.70
CA LYS A 3 57.25 -4.32 -23.51
C LYS A 3 56.57 -5.65 -23.91
N ILE A 4 55.46 -6.09 -23.33
CA ILE A 4 54.19 -5.39 -23.08
C ILE A 4 53.56 -6.00 -21.81
N LYS A 5 53.89 -5.44 -20.64
CA LYS A 5 53.07 -5.57 -19.42
C LYS A 5 52.42 -4.21 -19.19
N LEU A 6 51.41 -3.83 -19.98
CA LEU A 6 50.65 -2.60 -19.72
C LEU A 6 49.31 -2.53 -20.47
N ILE A 7 48.51 -3.61 -20.50
CA ILE A 7 47.11 -3.52 -20.99
C ILE A 7 46.16 -4.26 -20.03
N ILE A 8 46.36 -4.06 -18.72
CA ILE A 8 45.36 -4.44 -17.70
C ILE A 8 44.92 -3.21 -16.88
N PHE A 9 45.61 -2.08 -17.02
CA PHE A 9 45.30 -0.84 -16.28
C PHE A 9 44.34 0.11 -17.02
N LEU A 10 43.92 -0.20 -18.26
CA LEU A 10 43.01 0.65 -19.04
C LEU A 10 41.53 0.26 -18.95
N LEU A 11 41.19 -0.81 -18.24
CA LEU A 11 39.79 -1.22 -18.01
C LEU A 11 39.22 -0.76 -16.66
N PHE A 12 39.98 0.03 -15.88
CA PHE A 12 39.62 0.39 -14.51
C PHE A 12 39.08 1.82 -14.24
N PRO A 13 38.60 2.63 -15.23
CA PRO A 13 37.75 3.77 -14.89
C PRO A 13 36.27 3.61 -15.33
N LEU A 14 35.87 2.52 -16.00
CA LEU A 14 34.47 2.35 -16.42
C LEU A 14 33.50 1.91 -15.31
N LEU A 15 34.00 1.58 -14.12
CA LEU A 15 33.19 1.10 -12.99
C LEU A 15 32.87 2.16 -11.93
N ILE A 16 33.22 3.44 -12.16
CA ILE A 16 32.95 4.55 -11.21
C ILE A 16 32.05 5.64 -11.80
N PHE A 17 31.35 5.36 -12.91
CA PHE A 17 30.13 6.11 -13.23
C PHE A 17 28.96 5.53 -12.42
N GLY A 18 29.02 5.67 -11.10
CA GLY A 18 27.79 5.76 -10.33
C GLY A 18 27.06 6.99 -10.84
N GLN A 19 25.94 6.81 -11.55
CA GLN A 19 25.13 7.93 -11.99
C GLN A 19 24.76 8.74 -10.75
N LYS A 20 25.34 9.94 -10.61
CA LYS A 20 24.91 10.87 -9.58
C LYS A 20 23.48 11.24 -9.94
N ILE A 21 22.50 10.66 -9.25
CA ILE A 21 21.09 10.96 -9.48
C ILE A 21 20.91 12.45 -9.21
N ASN A 22 20.51 13.18 -10.25
CA ASN A 22 20.13 14.57 -10.12
C ASN A 22 18.72 14.63 -9.55
N TYR A 23 18.62 14.66 -8.22
CA TYR A 23 17.33 14.61 -7.52
C TYR A 23 16.40 15.78 -7.91
N GLU A 24 16.94 16.95 -8.23
CA GLU A 24 16.14 18.09 -8.71
C GLU A 24 15.51 17.84 -10.08
N GLU A 25 16.28 17.26 -11.00
CA GLU A 25 15.80 16.90 -12.33
C GLU A 25 14.76 15.77 -12.26
N TYR A 26 15.05 14.73 -11.47
CA TYR A 26 14.10 13.65 -11.24
C TYR A 26 12.80 14.13 -10.57
N GLN A 27 12.88 15.09 -9.64
CA GLN A 27 11.72 15.76 -9.05
C GLN A 27 10.90 16.51 -10.10
N ARG A 28 11.55 17.28 -10.99
CA ARG A 28 10.89 17.99 -12.10
C ARG A 28 10.19 17.03 -13.06
N GLU A 29 10.88 15.97 -13.47
CA GLU A 29 10.30 14.96 -14.37
C GLU A 29 9.08 14.28 -13.75
N SER A 30 9.15 13.92 -12.46
CA SER A 30 8.04 13.30 -11.74
C SER A 30 6.84 14.25 -11.66
N PHE A 31 7.07 15.54 -11.43
CA PHE A 31 6.01 16.54 -11.43
C PHE A 31 5.34 16.68 -12.81
N ILE A 32 6.13 16.69 -13.90
CA ILE A 32 5.59 16.73 -15.27
C ILE A 32 4.74 15.49 -15.56
N LYS A 33 5.20 14.30 -15.14
CA LYS A 33 4.44 13.05 -15.28
C LYS A 33 3.12 13.12 -14.49
N ALA A 34 3.14 13.65 -13.27
CA ALA A 34 1.95 13.85 -12.44
C ALA A 34 0.91 14.76 -13.12
N GLU A 35 1.34 15.92 -13.61
CA GLU A 35 0.45 16.87 -14.31
C GLU A 35 -0.11 16.28 -15.61
N LYS A 36 0.68 15.51 -16.36
CA LYS A 36 0.21 14.81 -17.56
C LYS A 36 -0.82 13.73 -17.22
N ALA A 37 -0.57 12.92 -16.19
CA ALA A 37 -1.52 11.91 -15.73
C ALA A 37 -2.84 12.57 -15.28
N LEU A 38 -2.78 13.68 -14.55
CA LEU A 38 -3.96 14.42 -14.11
C LEU A 38 -4.77 14.97 -15.30
N LYS A 39 -4.11 15.56 -16.31
CA LYS A 39 -4.77 16.02 -17.55
C LYS A 39 -5.45 14.88 -18.31
N ASN A 40 -4.89 13.68 -18.25
CA ASN A 40 -5.46 12.48 -18.84
C ASN A 40 -6.51 11.80 -17.96
N SER A 41 -6.95 12.44 -16.87
CA SER A 41 -7.91 11.88 -15.89
C SER A 41 -7.40 10.64 -15.13
N ASN A 42 -6.10 10.36 -15.14
CA ASN A 42 -5.45 9.28 -14.38
C ASN A 42 -5.01 9.79 -13.00
N GLY A 43 -5.96 10.19 -12.15
CA GLY A 43 -5.59 10.87 -10.90
C GLY A 43 -4.90 10.00 -9.85
N LEU A 44 -5.09 8.67 -9.84
CA LEU A 44 -4.36 7.78 -8.92
C LEU A 44 -2.88 7.69 -9.32
N GLU A 45 -2.61 7.53 -10.62
CA GLU A 45 -1.26 7.59 -11.18
C GLU A 45 -0.60 8.96 -10.90
N ALA A 46 -1.36 10.05 -11.08
CA ALA A 46 -0.90 11.38 -10.73
C ALA A 46 -0.52 11.49 -9.24
N LEU A 47 -1.33 10.92 -8.34
CA LEU A 47 -1.06 10.90 -6.90
C LEU A 47 0.26 10.18 -6.58
N HIS A 48 0.55 9.05 -7.22
CA HIS A 48 1.83 8.34 -7.07
C HIS A 48 3.02 9.17 -7.55
N TYR A 49 2.89 9.86 -8.69
CA TYR A 49 3.96 10.73 -9.17
C TYR A 49 4.16 11.97 -8.30
N PHE A 50 3.10 12.59 -7.78
CA PHE A 50 3.23 13.69 -6.81
C PHE A 50 3.87 13.21 -5.50
N HIS A 51 3.57 11.99 -5.03
CA HIS A 51 4.25 11.41 -3.88
C HIS A 51 5.75 11.19 -4.15
N THR A 52 6.11 10.74 -5.35
CA THR A 52 7.52 10.60 -5.79
C THR A 52 8.26 11.94 -5.78
N VAL A 53 7.58 13.05 -6.03
CA VAL A 53 8.16 14.41 -5.90
C VAL A 53 8.53 14.72 -4.45
N CYS A 54 7.72 14.27 -3.49
CA CYS A 54 7.83 14.59 -2.08
C CYS A 54 8.79 13.67 -1.30
N ILE A 55 8.86 12.38 -1.65
CA ILE A 55 9.70 11.39 -0.95
C ILE A 55 11.20 11.69 -1.05
N LEU A 56 11.61 12.49 -2.03
CA LEU A 56 13.00 12.87 -2.27
C LEU A 56 13.51 13.96 -1.31
N ASP A 57 12.62 14.59 -0.53
CA ASP A 57 12.90 15.71 0.40
C ASP A 57 13.76 16.84 -0.20
N VAL A 58 13.62 17.06 -1.51
CA VAL A 58 14.21 18.21 -2.19
C VAL A 58 13.28 19.40 -1.99
N LYS A 59 13.58 20.20 -0.96
CA LYS A 59 12.79 21.40 -0.59
C LYS A 59 12.74 22.40 -1.73
N SER A 60 11.63 22.44 -2.44
CA SER A 60 11.43 23.27 -3.62
C SER A 60 9.98 23.74 -3.78
N ASP A 61 9.76 24.77 -4.60
CA ASP A 61 8.41 25.20 -4.97
C ASP A 61 7.59 24.08 -5.64
N ILE A 62 8.26 23.14 -6.29
CA ILE A 62 7.64 21.97 -6.94
C ILE A 62 7.09 21.02 -5.88
N GLU A 63 7.85 20.77 -4.82
CA GLU A 63 7.42 19.95 -3.70
C GLU A 63 6.20 20.55 -3.00
N ILE A 64 6.20 21.86 -2.74
CA ILE A 64 5.07 22.57 -2.13
C ILE A 64 3.80 22.41 -2.99
N LYS A 65 3.94 22.58 -4.32
CA LYS A 65 2.83 22.37 -5.26
C LYS A 65 2.35 20.92 -5.26
N ALA A 66 3.26 19.95 -5.24
CA ALA A 66 2.91 18.54 -5.21
C ALA A 66 2.15 18.17 -3.91
N LYS A 67 2.60 18.65 -2.75
CA LYS A 67 1.88 18.48 -1.47
C LYS A 67 0.45 19.00 -1.54
N ALA A 68 0.24 20.21 -2.06
CA ALA A 68 -1.10 20.77 -2.23
C ALA A 68 -1.98 19.93 -3.18
N LYS A 69 -1.39 19.35 -4.24
CA LYS A 69 -2.10 18.44 -5.14
C LYS A 69 -2.46 17.12 -4.45
N ILE A 70 -1.57 16.56 -3.63
CA ILE A 70 -1.83 15.37 -2.82
C ILE A 70 -2.97 15.61 -1.84
N ASP A 71 -2.93 16.72 -1.09
CA ASP A 71 -3.97 17.08 -0.11
C ASP A 71 -5.36 17.19 -0.76
N SER A 72 -5.41 17.59 -2.03
CA SER A 72 -6.65 17.68 -2.81
C SER A 72 -7.11 16.32 -3.35
N LEU A 73 -6.19 15.48 -3.84
CA LEU A 73 -6.50 14.24 -4.54
C LEU A 73 -6.70 13.06 -3.59
N LEU A 74 -5.89 12.95 -2.53
CA LEU A 74 -5.87 11.80 -1.63
C LEU A 74 -7.25 11.51 -1.02
N PRO A 75 -8.00 12.48 -0.46
CA PRO A 75 -9.32 12.21 0.11
C PRO A 75 -10.33 11.66 -0.90
N ILE A 76 -10.21 12.03 -2.18
CA ILE A 76 -11.09 11.54 -3.25
C ILE A 76 -10.87 10.04 -3.47
N TYR A 77 -9.61 9.60 -3.51
CA TYR A 77 -9.27 8.18 -3.71
C TYR A 77 -9.52 7.34 -2.46
N GLN A 78 -9.22 7.86 -1.28
CA GLN A 78 -9.59 7.24 -0.01
C GLN A 78 -11.11 7.01 0.08
N LYS A 79 -11.93 8.01 -0.28
CA LYS A 79 -13.38 7.85 -0.34
C LYS A 79 -13.81 6.80 -1.37
N LYS A 80 -13.20 6.80 -2.57
CA LYS A 80 -13.48 5.78 -3.61
C LYS A 80 -13.18 4.36 -3.13
N GLU A 81 -12.11 4.15 -2.38
CA GLU A 81 -11.82 2.84 -1.80
C GLU A 81 -12.83 2.48 -0.70
N LEU A 82 -13.14 3.42 0.20
CA LEU A 82 -14.15 3.22 1.24
C LEU A 82 -15.51 2.79 0.67
N GLU A 83 -15.98 3.42 -0.42
CA GLU A 83 -17.22 3.03 -1.09
C GLU A 83 -17.22 1.54 -1.50
N LYS A 84 -16.08 1.01 -1.92
CA LYS A 84 -15.96 -0.40 -2.31
C LYS A 84 -16.02 -1.32 -1.08
N TRP A 85 -15.46 -0.89 0.05
CA TRP A 85 -15.42 -1.67 1.28
C TRP A 85 -16.79 -1.79 1.95
N LYS A 86 -17.71 -0.85 1.70
CA LYS A 86 -19.04 -0.83 2.33
C LYS A 86 -19.80 -2.16 2.20
N GLY A 87 -20.39 -2.58 3.31
CA GLY A 87 -21.26 -3.75 3.40
C GLY A 87 -20.95 -4.62 4.60
N THR A 88 -21.63 -5.77 4.63
CA THR A 88 -21.49 -6.78 5.66
C THR A 88 -20.60 -7.90 5.15
N TRP A 89 -19.58 -8.26 5.91
CA TRP A 89 -18.55 -9.21 5.55
C TRP A 89 -18.47 -10.31 6.60
N LYS A 90 -18.45 -11.58 6.17
CA LYS A 90 -18.28 -12.74 7.03
C LYS A 90 -16.92 -13.40 6.82
N LEU A 91 -16.30 -13.82 7.90
CA LEU A 91 -15.02 -14.49 7.90
C LEU A 91 -15.14 -15.81 7.12
N LYS A 92 -14.28 -15.99 6.12
CA LYS A 92 -14.23 -17.22 5.33
C LYS A 92 -12.95 -18.02 5.61
N GLN A 93 -11.86 -17.32 5.91
CA GLN A 93 -10.58 -17.93 6.22
C GLN A 93 -9.83 -17.07 7.24
N ILE A 94 -9.31 -17.73 8.28
CA ILE A 94 -8.39 -17.14 9.24
C ILE A 94 -6.99 -17.71 9.02
N LYS A 95 -5.98 -16.82 8.91
CA LYS A 95 -4.55 -17.19 8.82
C LYS A 95 -3.71 -16.54 9.91
N THR A 96 -4.24 -15.53 10.58
CA THR A 96 -3.67 -14.90 11.76
C THR A 96 -4.74 -14.78 12.83
N ASN A 97 -4.38 -15.05 14.08
CA ASN A 97 -5.25 -14.89 15.25
C ASN A 97 -5.26 -13.47 15.81
N ARG A 98 -4.58 -12.52 15.15
CA ARG A 98 -4.46 -11.13 15.62
C ARG A 98 -5.80 -10.37 15.63
N PHE A 99 -6.77 -10.83 14.85
CA PHE A 99 -8.13 -10.33 14.88
C PHE A 99 -9.09 -11.46 14.50
N ASP A 100 -9.86 -11.91 15.47
CA ASP A 100 -10.72 -13.10 15.47
C ASP A 100 -12.21 -12.72 15.36
N TYR A 101 -12.53 -11.75 14.51
CA TYR A 101 -13.91 -11.34 14.27
C TYR A 101 -14.54 -12.20 13.19
N GLU A 102 -15.70 -12.80 13.45
CA GLU A 102 -16.40 -13.60 12.44
C GLU A 102 -17.22 -12.73 11.47
N LYS A 103 -17.54 -11.49 11.85
CA LYS A 103 -18.29 -10.55 11.01
C LYS A 103 -17.78 -9.11 11.17
N ILE A 104 -17.71 -8.40 10.05
CA ILE A 104 -17.37 -6.97 9.97
C ILE A 104 -18.47 -6.26 9.18
N ILE A 105 -18.96 -5.14 9.69
CA ILE A 105 -19.86 -4.24 8.97
C ILE A 105 -19.13 -2.93 8.74
N ILE A 106 -19.00 -2.52 7.47
CA ILE A 106 -18.37 -1.27 7.08
C ILE A 106 -19.44 -0.35 6.51
N THR A 107 -19.56 0.84 7.09
CA THR A 107 -20.46 1.91 6.62
C THR A 107 -19.64 3.08 6.07
N GLU A 108 -20.27 4.23 5.82
CA GLU A 108 -19.54 5.42 5.38
C GLU A 108 -18.70 6.07 6.49
N LYS A 109 -19.00 5.77 7.76
CA LYS A 109 -18.41 6.47 8.91
C LYS A 109 -17.80 5.54 9.94
N GLU A 110 -18.20 4.28 9.96
CA GLU A 110 -17.89 3.36 11.05
C GLU A 110 -17.60 1.96 10.53
N ILE A 111 -16.72 1.26 11.27
CA ILE A 111 -16.43 -0.16 11.13
C ILE A 111 -16.81 -0.86 12.43
N SER A 112 -17.79 -1.75 12.35
CA SER A 112 -18.26 -2.55 13.48
C SER A 112 -17.76 -3.99 13.36
N PHE A 113 -17.14 -4.50 14.42
CA PHE A 113 -16.59 -5.84 14.48
C PHE A 113 -17.37 -6.71 15.47
N TYR A 114 -17.72 -7.92 15.03
CA TYR A 114 -18.53 -8.87 15.79
C TYR A 114 -17.73 -10.15 16.05
N LYS A 115 -17.76 -10.63 17.30
CA LYS A 115 -17.06 -11.87 17.67
C LYS A 115 -17.69 -13.08 16.98
N LYS A 116 -19.02 -13.13 16.87
CA LYS A 116 -19.74 -14.17 16.13
C LYS A 116 -20.57 -13.62 14.99
N GLU A 117 -20.72 -14.40 13.92
CA GLU A 117 -21.53 -14.00 12.75
C GLU A 117 -22.97 -13.64 13.15
N LYS A 118 -23.55 -14.41 14.09
CA LYS A 118 -24.93 -14.26 14.56
C LYS A 118 -25.14 -13.18 15.62
N ASP A 119 -24.07 -12.55 16.11
CA ASP A 119 -24.20 -11.51 17.15
C ASP A 119 -24.97 -10.30 16.61
N THR A 120 -25.89 -9.78 17.43
CA THR A 120 -26.65 -8.55 17.12
C THR A 120 -25.94 -7.30 17.62
N THR A 121 -25.09 -7.43 18.63
CA THR A 121 -24.27 -6.36 19.20
C THR A 121 -22.82 -6.50 18.75
N TYR A 122 -22.19 -5.38 18.39
CA TYR A 122 -20.78 -5.37 18.05
C TYR A 122 -19.92 -5.50 19.32
N SER A 123 -18.79 -6.17 19.16
CA SER A 123 -17.75 -6.26 20.20
C SER A 123 -16.78 -5.07 20.18
N ARG A 124 -16.67 -4.40 19.03
CA ARG A 124 -15.85 -3.21 18.81
C ARG A 124 -16.49 -2.38 17.71
N ASN A 125 -16.52 -1.07 17.87
CA ASN A 125 -16.96 -0.13 16.83
C ASN A 125 -15.96 1.01 16.76
N GLU A 126 -15.53 1.36 15.55
CA GLU A 126 -14.52 2.36 15.31
C GLU A 126 -15.00 3.36 14.27
N THR A 127 -14.76 4.65 14.52
CA THR A 127 -14.96 5.68 13.51
C THR A 127 -13.88 5.56 12.43
N ILE A 128 -14.28 5.77 11.18
CA ILE A 128 -13.40 5.77 10.02
C ILE A 128 -12.73 7.14 9.93
N GLU A 129 -11.46 7.18 10.26
CA GLU A 129 -10.56 8.29 9.95
C GLU A 129 -9.46 7.78 9.04
N HIS A 130 -9.39 8.26 7.81
CA HIS A 130 -8.33 7.83 6.89
C HIS A 130 -6.95 8.27 7.38
N LYS A 131 -5.95 7.41 7.17
CA LYS A 131 -4.56 7.77 7.46
C LYS A 131 -4.19 9.04 6.69
N LYS A 132 -3.58 10.01 7.37
CA LYS A 132 -3.08 11.23 6.75
C LYS A 132 -1.90 10.91 5.84
N TYR A 133 -1.66 11.79 4.87
CA TYR A 133 -0.48 11.70 4.01
C TYR A 133 0.82 11.74 4.83
N ASP A 134 1.72 10.81 4.53
CA ASP A 134 3.09 10.78 5.05
C ASP A 134 4.07 10.67 3.88
N PRO A 135 4.96 11.66 3.65
CA PRO A 135 5.96 11.58 2.59
C PRO A 135 7.00 10.47 2.80
N ASN A 136 7.09 9.89 4.00
CA ASN A 136 8.01 8.77 4.30
C ASN A 136 7.41 7.41 3.96
N ASP A 137 6.11 7.32 3.65
CA ASP A 137 5.54 6.08 3.12
C ASP A 137 6.23 5.74 1.80
N LEU A 138 6.47 4.45 1.52
CA LEU A 138 7.08 4.02 0.25
C LEU A 138 6.15 4.28 -0.95
N ILE A 139 4.84 4.21 -0.70
CA ILE A 139 3.77 4.47 -1.65
C ILE A 139 2.68 5.25 -0.94
N VAL A 140 1.97 6.11 -1.67
CA VAL A 140 0.81 6.82 -1.13
C VAL A 140 -0.25 5.82 -0.62
N ASP A 141 -0.66 5.99 0.63
CA ASP A 141 -1.62 5.10 1.29
C ASP A 141 -3.06 5.61 1.13
N ILE A 142 -3.82 4.92 0.29
CA ILE A 142 -5.26 5.18 0.09
C ILE A 142 -6.15 4.15 0.80
N HIS A 143 -5.56 3.13 1.42
CA HIS A 143 -6.27 1.95 1.93
C HIS A 143 -6.33 1.85 3.45
N SER A 144 -5.57 2.71 4.14
CA SER A 144 -5.49 2.68 5.59
C SER A 144 -6.42 3.67 6.29
N VAL A 145 -6.89 3.25 7.46
CA VAL A 145 -7.59 4.06 8.46
C VAL A 145 -6.81 4.02 9.77
N GLU A 146 -6.82 5.13 10.49
CA GLU A 146 -6.27 5.25 11.85
C GLU A 146 -7.43 5.29 12.84
N PHE A 147 -7.44 4.37 13.79
CA PHE A 147 -8.44 4.36 14.86
C PHE A 147 -8.02 5.23 16.04
N LYS A 148 -8.96 5.56 16.91
CA LYS A 148 -8.71 6.44 18.08
C LYS A 148 -7.58 5.93 18.97
N ASN A 149 -7.43 4.60 19.06
CA ASN A 149 -6.37 3.94 19.83
C ASN A 149 -5.03 3.84 19.08
N LYS A 150 -4.84 4.61 17.99
CA LYS A 150 -3.62 4.64 17.17
C LYS A 150 -3.30 3.37 16.39
N GLU A 151 -4.21 2.40 16.37
CA GLU A 151 -4.10 1.31 15.42
C GLU A 151 -4.27 1.81 14.00
N ILE A 152 -3.47 1.27 13.08
CA ILE A 152 -3.63 1.49 11.65
C ILE A 152 -4.11 0.18 11.03
N TRP A 153 -5.27 0.24 10.40
CA TRP A 153 -5.86 -0.87 9.67
C TRP A 153 -5.87 -0.58 8.19
N GLU A 154 -5.43 -1.54 7.40
CA GLU A 154 -5.46 -1.49 5.94
C GLU A 154 -6.56 -2.44 5.43
N PHE A 155 -7.37 -1.95 4.49
CA PHE A 155 -8.42 -2.75 3.86
C PHE A 155 -8.19 -2.82 2.36
N SER A 156 -8.15 -4.04 1.82
CA SER A 156 -8.06 -4.25 0.38
C SER A 156 -9.11 -5.23 -0.11
N LEU A 157 -9.51 -5.06 -1.36
CA LEU A 157 -10.45 -5.93 -2.05
C LEU A 157 -9.76 -6.63 -3.21
N LYS A 158 -10.05 -7.91 -3.39
CA LYS A 158 -9.62 -8.66 -4.57
C LYS A 158 -10.69 -9.65 -4.99
N GLU A 159 -10.97 -9.69 -6.27
CA GLU A 159 -11.76 -10.76 -6.86
C GLU A 159 -10.84 -11.96 -7.14
N LYS A 160 -11.22 -13.14 -6.61
CA LYS A 160 -10.52 -14.40 -6.87
C LYS A 160 -11.57 -15.50 -7.00
N ASN A 161 -11.54 -16.24 -8.11
CA ASN A 161 -12.50 -17.32 -8.40
C ASN A 161 -13.97 -16.85 -8.34
N ASN A 162 -14.28 -15.70 -8.95
CA ASN A 162 -15.62 -15.06 -8.95
C ASN A 162 -16.18 -14.75 -7.55
N GLU A 163 -15.31 -14.65 -6.55
CA GLU A 163 -15.65 -14.26 -5.18
C GLU A 163 -14.90 -12.98 -4.84
N LEU A 164 -15.65 -11.93 -4.49
CA LEU A 164 -15.08 -10.69 -3.97
C LEU A 164 -14.67 -10.90 -2.51
N ARG A 165 -13.39 -10.68 -2.22
CA ARG A 165 -12.80 -10.90 -0.90
C ARG A 165 -12.29 -9.59 -0.31
N LEU A 166 -12.64 -9.34 0.96
CA LEU A 166 -12.08 -8.28 1.78
C LEU A 166 -10.92 -8.85 2.61
N PHE A 167 -9.80 -8.13 2.60
CA PHE A 167 -8.60 -8.45 3.38
C PHE A 167 -8.32 -7.30 4.36
N PRO A 168 -8.88 -7.36 5.58
CA PRO A 168 -8.44 -6.51 6.68
C PRO A 168 -7.02 -6.90 7.10
N ASN A 169 -6.18 -5.92 7.41
CA ASN A 169 -4.85 -6.12 7.94
C ASN A 169 -4.57 -5.09 9.03
N LEU A 170 -4.32 -5.57 10.26
CA LEU A 170 -3.80 -4.72 11.34
C LEU A 170 -2.32 -4.43 11.06
N LYS A 171 -2.06 -3.27 10.46
CA LYS A 171 -0.74 -2.83 10.00
C LYS A 171 0.11 -2.32 11.16
N THR A 172 -0.48 -1.51 12.04
CA THR A 172 0.19 -0.96 13.23
C THR A 172 -0.70 -1.14 14.45
N GLN A 173 -0.13 -1.63 15.55
CA GLN A 173 -0.81 -1.79 16.83
C GLN A 173 -0.80 -0.48 17.65
N SER A 174 -1.60 -0.42 18.71
CA SER A 174 -1.67 0.77 19.59
C SER A 174 -0.35 1.16 20.24
N ASP A 175 0.59 0.22 20.39
CA ASP A 175 1.93 0.47 20.94
C ASP A 175 2.94 0.94 19.88
N GLY A 176 2.52 1.10 18.62
CA GLY A 176 3.36 1.48 17.50
C GLY A 176 4.03 0.31 16.78
N THR A 177 3.84 -0.94 17.22
CA THR A 177 4.39 -2.12 16.54
C THR A 177 3.76 -2.29 15.16
N THR A 178 4.60 -2.26 14.11
CA THR A 178 4.17 -2.47 12.72
C THR A 178 4.44 -3.88 12.26
N TRP A 179 3.49 -4.46 11.52
CA TRP A 179 3.56 -5.79 10.96
C TRP A 179 3.47 -5.79 9.44
N ILE A 180 4.32 -6.58 8.81
CA ILE A 180 4.33 -6.78 7.36
C ILE A 180 4.19 -8.28 7.09
N LEU A 181 3.23 -8.64 6.23
CA LEU A 181 3.13 -10.00 5.72
C LEU A 181 4.08 -10.13 4.53
N LEU A 182 5.13 -10.95 4.69
CA LEU A 182 6.06 -11.29 3.61
C LEU A 182 5.62 -12.61 2.97
N ASP A 183 5.37 -12.59 1.65
CA ASP A 183 5.05 -13.78 0.87
C ASP A 183 6.30 -14.33 0.17
N GLU A 184 6.98 -15.25 0.85
CA GLU A 184 8.25 -15.83 0.42
C GLU A 184 8.08 -16.99 -0.58
N ARG A 185 6.84 -17.41 -0.87
CA ARG A 185 6.58 -18.60 -1.72
C ARG A 185 7.10 -18.44 -3.14
N SER A 186 7.23 -17.21 -3.62
CA SER A 186 7.87 -16.90 -4.91
C SER A 186 9.33 -17.36 -4.99
N MET A 187 10.01 -17.53 -3.86
CA MET A 187 11.40 -17.99 -3.78
C MET A 187 11.55 -19.52 -3.83
N ILE A 188 10.45 -20.29 -3.77
CA ILE A 188 10.49 -21.75 -3.91
C ILE A 188 11.06 -22.08 -5.30
N ARG A 189 12.18 -22.82 -5.34
CA ARG A 189 12.90 -23.10 -6.59
C ARG A 189 12.13 -24.03 -7.52
N ASN A 190 11.62 -25.14 -6.98
CA ASN A 190 10.82 -26.09 -7.75
C ASN A 190 9.53 -25.41 -8.23
N LYS A 191 9.27 -25.50 -9.53
CA LYS A 191 8.15 -24.80 -10.16
C LYS A 191 6.79 -25.34 -9.67
N ASP A 192 6.63 -26.65 -9.63
CA ASP A 192 5.35 -27.29 -9.31
C ASP A 192 4.99 -27.06 -7.83
N ASP A 193 5.99 -27.16 -6.94
CA ASP A 193 5.82 -26.83 -5.51
C ASP A 193 5.49 -25.35 -5.32
N ARG A 194 6.14 -24.46 -6.06
CA ARG A 194 5.88 -23.01 -6.03
C ARG A 194 4.45 -22.71 -6.48
N GLU A 195 4.01 -23.30 -7.60
CA GLU A 195 2.66 -23.09 -8.13
C GLU A 195 1.60 -23.62 -7.16
N LYS A 196 1.82 -24.81 -6.59
CA LYS A 196 0.96 -25.38 -5.54
C LYS A 196 0.88 -24.47 -4.32
N ALA A 197 2.02 -23.98 -3.85
CA ALA A 197 2.08 -23.08 -2.71
C ALA A 197 1.37 -21.76 -2.99
N LEU A 198 1.56 -21.14 -4.17
CA LEU A 198 0.94 -19.87 -4.57
C LEU A 198 -0.58 -19.96 -4.79
N ALA A 199 -1.11 -21.16 -5.07
CA ALA A 199 -2.54 -21.37 -5.21
C ALA A 199 -3.29 -21.07 -3.90
N GLU A 200 -2.67 -21.40 -2.76
CA GLU A 200 -3.22 -21.18 -1.42
C GLU A 200 -3.30 -19.68 -1.09
N GLU A 201 -4.37 -19.26 -0.41
CA GLU A 201 -4.46 -17.91 0.13
C GLU A 201 -3.81 -17.89 1.51
N ILE A 202 -2.85 -16.99 1.73
CA ILE A 202 -2.13 -16.86 3.02
C ILE A 202 -2.71 -15.78 3.93
N ARG A 203 -3.62 -14.96 3.41
CA ARG A 203 -4.24 -13.89 4.19
C ARG A 203 -5.54 -14.36 4.84
N THR A 204 -5.87 -13.75 5.98
CA THR A 204 -7.22 -13.76 6.51
C THR A 204 -8.12 -13.01 5.54
N TYR A 205 -9.29 -13.56 5.19
CA TYR A 205 -10.23 -12.87 4.30
C TYR A 205 -11.69 -13.13 4.64
N TYR A 206 -12.50 -12.18 4.22
CA TYR A 206 -13.93 -12.14 4.41
C TYR A 206 -14.64 -12.11 3.06
N THR A 207 -15.87 -12.57 3.05
CA THR A 207 -16.74 -12.60 1.88
C THR A 207 -18.00 -11.79 2.18
N LYS A 208 -18.54 -11.11 1.16
CA LYS A 208 -19.71 -10.26 1.35
C LYS A 208 -20.95 -11.12 1.63
N ILE A 209 -21.72 -10.75 2.65
CA ILE A 209 -23.04 -11.36 2.89
C ILE A 209 -24.01 -10.77 1.87
N LYS A 210 -24.78 -11.64 1.21
CA LYS A 210 -25.83 -11.25 0.27
C LYS A 210 -27.05 -10.73 1.00
#